data_AF-A0ABD5W6W2-F1
#
_entry.id   AF-A0ABD5W6W2-F1
#
_cell.length_a   1.000
_cell.length_b   1.000
_cell.length_c   1.000
_cell.angle_alpha   90.00
_cell.angle_beta   90.00
_cell.angle_gamma   90.00
#
_symmetry.space_group_name_H-M   'P 1'
#
loop_
_entity.id
_entity.type
_entity.pdbx_description
1 polymer ?
#
loop_
_entity_poly.entity_id
_entity_poly.type
_entity_poly.pdbx_seq_one_letter_code
_entity_poly.pdbx_strand_id
1 'polypeptide(L)' 'MSVFDPLRGMFSESTQIHYECRNCGVTLDTPIEECPHCESAEVAEYRF' A
#
# COMPACT_ATOMS: atom_id res chain seq x y z
N MET A 1 3.71 3.94 35.18
CA MET A 1 2.76 3.34 34.20
C MET A 1 3.42 3.46 32.85
N SER A 2 4.07 2.39 32.39
CA SER A 2 4.83 2.40 31.15
C SER A 2 4.18 1.37 30.24
N VAL A 3 3.28 1.84 29.37
CA VAL A 3 2.74 1.03 28.28
C VAL A 3 3.77 0.99 27.16
N PHE A 4 4.86 0.24 27.36
CA PHE A 4 5.76 -0.07 26.27
C PHE A 4 5.17 -1.23 25.49
N ASP A 5 4.54 -0.81 24.40
CA ASP A 5 3.88 -1.61 23.39
C ASP A 5 4.82 -2.69 22.80
N PRO A 6 4.45 -3.98 22.83
CA PRO A 6 5.31 -5.09 22.39
C PRO A 6 5.47 -5.21 20.87
N LEU A 7 4.98 -4.27 20.05
CA LEU A 7 5.12 -4.33 18.59
C LEU A 7 6.49 -3.89 18.07
N ARG A 8 7.55 -4.01 18.88
CA ARG A 8 8.93 -3.68 18.50
C ARG A 8 9.73 -4.92 18.06
N GLY A 9 9.10 -5.81 17.30
CA GLY A 9 9.68 -7.13 16.99
C GLY A 9 9.50 -7.66 15.58
N MET A 10 8.83 -6.96 14.65
CA MET A 10 8.53 -7.58 13.35
C MET A 10 8.44 -6.63 12.15
N PHE A 11 9.02 -5.43 12.23
CA PHE A 11 9.27 -4.63 11.03
C PHE A 11 10.58 -5.12 10.42
N SER A 12 10.51 -6.27 9.74
CA SER A 12 11.45 -6.51 8.64
C SER A 12 11.36 -5.29 7.74
N GLU A 13 12.52 -4.75 7.37
CA GLU A 13 12.72 -3.61 6.49
C GLU A 13 12.30 -3.96 5.05
N SER A 14 11.10 -4.52 4.89
CA SER A 14 10.46 -4.78 3.63
C SER A 14 9.89 -3.46 3.16
N THR A 15 10.58 -2.82 2.20
CA THR A 15 10.06 -1.69 1.44
C THR A 15 8.63 -2.00 1.01
N GLN A 16 7.66 -1.43 1.72
CA GLN A 16 6.25 -1.67 1.46
C GLN A 16 5.83 -0.69 0.37
N ILE A 17 5.80 -1.20 -0.86
CA ILE A 17 5.29 -0.45 -2.00
C ILE A 17 3.79 -0.68 -2.04
N HIS A 18 3.03 0.40 -1.99
CA HIS A 18 1.57 0.39 -2.00
C HIS A 18 1.06 1.03 -3.29
N TYR A 19 0.13 0.36 -3.97
CA TYR A 19 -0.52 0.92 -5.15
C TYR A 19 -1.98 1.25 -4.84
N GLU A 20 -2.49 2.36 -5.37
CA GLU A 20 -3.88 2.79 -5.18
C GLU A 20 -4.45 3.40 -6.46
N CYS A 21 -5.65 2.98 -6.86
CA CYS A 21 -6.36 3.61 -7.97
C CYS A 21 -6.94 4.95 -7.53
N ARG A 22 -6.57 6.02 -8.25
CA ARG A 22 -7.04 7.39 -7.99
C ARG A 22 -8.49 7.62 -8.41
N ASN A 23 -9.03 6.76 -9.28
CA ASN A 23 -10.39 6.88 -9.77
C ASN A 23 -11.42 6.19 -8.85
N CYS A 24 -11.17 4.93 -8.44
CA CYS A 24 -12.11 4.18 -7.62
C CYS A 24 -11.68 4.00 -6.16
N GLY A 25 -10.43 4.31 -5.80
CA GLY A 25 -9.89 4.17 -4.45
C GLY A 25 -9.51 2.75 -4.05
N VAL A 26 -9.51 1.79 -4.98
CA VAL A 26 -9.08 0.41 -4.67
C VAL A 26 -7.57 0.37 -4.44
N THR A 27 -7.17 -0.35 -3.41
CA THR A 27 -5.77 -0.63 -3.11
C THR A 27 -5.31 -1.88 -3.84
N LEU A 28 -4.08 -1.84 -4.34
CA LEU A 28 -3.49 -2.84 -5.20
C LEU A 28 -2.12 -3.23 -4.64
N ASP A 29 -1.81 -4.52 -4.70
CA ASP A 29 -0.56 -5.09 -4.18
C ASP A 29 0.50 -5.27 -5.28
N THR A 30 0.15 -4.98 -6.53
CA THR A 30 1.00 -5.19 -7.70
C THR A 30 1.09 -3.94 -8.57
N PRO A 31 2.24 -3.70 -9.22
CA PRO A 31 2.39 -2.62 -10.19
C PRO A 31 1.60 -2.97 -11.45
N ILE A 32 0.39 -2.44 -11.55
CA ILE A 32 -0.46 -2.59 -12.72
C ILE A 32 -0.67 -1.23 -13.38
N GLU A 33 -0.71 -1.24 -14.70
CA GLU A 33 -0.91 -0.03 -15.51
C GLU A 33 -2.37 0.40 -15.51
N GLU A 34 -3.30 -0.54 -15.29
CA GLU A 34 -4.74 -0.31 -15.34
C GLU A 34 -5.44 -0.99 -14.16
N CYS A 35 -6.39 -0.28 -13.53
CA CYS A 35 -7.16 -0.81 -12.42
C CYS A 35 -8.14 -1.90 -12.89
N PRO A 36 -8.14 -3.12 -12.33
CA PRO A 36 -9.03 -4.20 -12.74
C PRO A 36 -10.50 -3.97 -12.32
N HIS A 37 -10.75 -2.98 -11.46
CA HIS A 37 -12.09 -2.66 -10.97
C HIS A 37 -12.81 -1.61 -11.82
N CYS A 38 -12.10 -0.64 -12.37
CA CYS A 38 -12.68 0.48 -13.10
C CYS A 38 -11.97 0.81 -14.42
N GLU A 39 -11.01 -0.04 -14.83
CA GLU A 39 -10.27 0.03 -16.09
C GLU A 39 -9.54 1.38 -16.28
N SER A 40 -9.29 2.08 -15.18
CA SER A 40 -8.62 3.38 -15.21
C SER A 40 -7.11 3.21 -15.11
N ALA A 41 -6.37 3.91 -15.97
CA ALA A 41 -4.92 3.96 -15.94
C ALA A 41 -4.34 4.89 -14.84
N GLU A 42 -5.21 5.50 -14.04
CA GLU A 42 -4.82 6.41 -12.97
C GLU A 42 -4.51 5.63 -11.67
N VAL A 43 -3.33 5.01 -11.61
CA VAL A 43 -2.83 4.29 -10.42
C VAL A 43 -1.63 5.04 -9.83
N ALA A 44 -1.68 5.31 -8.52
CA ALA A 44 -0.61 5.96 -7.76
C ALA A 44 0.26 4.92 -7.03
N GLU A 45 1.58 5.11 -7.04
CA GLU A 45 2.55 4.34 -6.25
C GLU A 45 3.00 5.14 -5.03
N TYR A 46 2.92 4.53 -3.85
CA TYR A 46 3.41 5.05 -2.59
C TYR A 46 4.55 4.16 -2.07
N ARG A 47 5.69 4.78 -1.77
CA ARG A 47 6.86 4.13 -1.18
C ARG A 47 7.14 4.74 0.18
N PHE A 48 7.16 3.89 1.21
CA PHE A 48 7.41 4.26 2.60
C PHE A 48 8.82 3.86 3.05
#